data_AF-A0A183U6R4-F1
#
_entry.id   AF-A0A183U6R4-F1
#
_cell.length_a   1.000
_cell.length_b   1.000
_cell.length_c   1.000
_cell.angle_alpha   90.00
_cell.angle_beta   90.00
_cell.angle_gamma   90.00
#
_symmetry.space_group_name_H-M   'P 1'
#
loop_
_entity.id
_entity.type
_entity.pdbx_description
1 polymer ?
#
loop_
_entity_poly.entity_id
_entity_poly.type
_entity_poly.pdbx_seq_one_letter_code
_entity_poly.pdbx_strand_id
1 'polypeptide(L)'
;MVVKNEDGGVVFELKKVLTDNKPSATPEVKGLTGLALGFILVGTADHDVAMEMLHVLMEKSATELQDPNMRFLALGIALIFLGAQEKSEVFVESVRALAEPFGSMVSTLVDVCAHAGTGNVLKIQKLLHICSEHYEPKEAKKKVVIPVVLISRLQ
;
A
#
# COMPACT_ATOMS: atom_id res chain seq x y z
N MET A 1 -7.85 -4.24 -20.40
CA MET A 1 -9.27 -4.64 -20.45
C MET A 1 -9.99 -3.73 -19.47
N VAL A 2 -10.79 -2.75 -19.96
CA VAL A 2 -11.91 -2.05 -19.24
C VAL A 2 -11.45 -1.19 -18.02
N VAL A 3 -11.44 0.16 -17.98
CA VAL A 3 -12.15 1.25 -18.67
C VAL A 3 -11.38 2.58 -18.50
N LYS A 4 -10.74 3.10 -19.55
CA LYS A 4 -10.56 4.55 -19.71
C LYS A 4 -11.79 5.08 -20.47
N ASN A 5 -12.95 5.13 -19.81
CA ASN A 5 -14.06 5.96 -20.27
C ASN A 5 -14.00 7.22 -19.43
N GLU A 6 -13.34 8.17 -20.06
CA GLU A 6 -13.41 9.59 -19.83
C GLU A 6 -14.92 9.95 -19.75
N ASP A 7 -15.31 10.56 -18.63
CA ASP A 7 -16.60 11.20 -18.35
C ASP A 7 -17.81 10.38 -17.83
N GLY A 8 -17.66 9.11 -17.45
CA GLY A 8 -18.76 8.39 -16.77
C GLY A 8 -18.46 6.99 -16.21
N GLY A 9 -17.19 6.60 -16.11
CA GLY A 9 -16.79 5.28 -15.65
C GLY A 9 -16.98 5.07 -14.15
N VAL A 10 -17.08 3.79 -13.73
CA VAL A 10 -17.15 3.40 -12.31
C VAL A 10 -15.99 3.97 -11.47
N VAL A 11 -14.81 4.17 -12.07
CA VAL A 11 -13.66 4.80 -11.40
C VAL A 11 -13.94 6.26 -11.05
N PHE A 12 -14.61 7.01 -11.93
CA PHE A 12 -14.97 8.40 -11.68
C PHE A 12 -16.00 8.53 -10.54
N GLU A 13 -17.02 7.67 -10.54
CA GLU A 13 -18.01 7.63 -9.45
C GLU A 13 -17.38 7.22 -8.12
N LEU A 14 -16.49 6.22 -8.12
CA LEU A 14 -15.80 5.80 -6.88
C LEU A 14 -14.83 6.88 -6.37
N LYS A 15 -14.14 7.62 -7.26
CA LYS A 15 -13.35 8.80 -6.87
C LYS A 15 -14.22 9.86 -6.19
N LYS A 16 -15.38 10.16 -6.79
CA LYS A 16 -16.34 11.10 -6.23
C LYS A 16 -16.81 10.68 -4.84
N VAL A 17 -17.05 9.38 -4.61
CA VAL A 17 -17.40 8.83 -3.29
C VAL A 17 -16.26 8.99 -2.27
N LEU A 18 -15.00 8.89 -2.71
CA LEU A 18 -13.83 9.10 -1.85
C LEU A 18 -13.76 10.55 -1.31
N THR A 19 -14.01 11.52 -2.19
CA THR A 19 -13.97 12.96 -1.88
C THR A 19 -15.25 13.47 -1.23
N ASP A 20 -16.37 12.74 -1.36
CA ASP A 20 -17.64 13.12 -0.74
C ASP A 20 -17.54 13.08 0.81
N ASN A 21 -18.00 14.14 1.46
CA ASN A 21 -18.06 14.29 2.92
C ASN A 21 -19.48 14.15 3.46
N LYS A 22 -20.42 13.60 2.67
CA LYS A 22 -21.76 13.24 3.16
C LYS A 22 -21.67 12.36 4.41
N PRO A 23 -22.63 12.48 5.34
CA PRO A 23 -22.69 11.65 6.56
C PRO A 23 -22.85 10.14 6.28
N SER A 24 -23.11 9.75 5.03
CA SER A 24 -23.12 8.36 4.54
C SER A 24 -21.72 7.80 4.25
N ALA A 25 -20.71 8.67 4.09
CA ALA A 25 -19.33 8.29 3.78
C ALA A 25 -18.56 8.04 5.08
N THR A 26 -18.88 6.94 5.76
CA THR A 26 -18.09 6.48 6.91
C THR A 26 -16.65 6.18 6.47
N PRO A 27 -15.65 6.27 7.37
CA PRO A 27 -14.27 5.92 7.04
C PRO A 27 -14.14 4.50 6.46
N GLU A 28 -15.03 3.60 6.85
CA GLU A 28 -15.14 2.24 6.30
C GLU A 28 -15.50 2.24 4.83
N VAL A 29 -16.52 3.01 4.43
CA VAL A 29 -16.93 3.16 3.03
C VAL A 29 -15.79 3.74 2.21
N LYS A 30 -15.07 4.74 2.72
CA LYS A 30 -13.90 5.32 2.03
C LYS A 30 -12.78 4.28 1.87
N GLY A 31 -12.50 3.50 2.92
CA GLY A 31 -11.51 2.40 2.88
C GLY A 31 -11.84 1.31 1.87
N LEU A 32 -13.08 0.80 1.87
CA LEU A 32 -13.54 -0.21 0.91
C LEU A 32 -13.63 0.33 -0.52
N THR A 33 -14.07 1.57 -0.71
CA THR A 33 -14.10 2.24 -2.01
C THR A 33 -12.69 2.33 -2.60
N GLY A 34 -11.72 2.73 -1.76
CA GLY A 34 -10.32 2.76 -2.14
C GLY A 34 -9.76 1.40 -2.53
N LEU A 35 -10.10 0.36 -1.76
CA LEU A 35 -9.70 -1.01 -2.07
C LEU A 35 -10.32 -1.50 -3.39
N ALA A 36 -11.60 -1.21 -3.62
CA ALA A 36 -12.30 -1.56 -4.86
C ALA A 36 -11.67 -0.86 -6.07
N LEU A 37 -11.33 0.42 -5.96
CA LEU A 37 -10.59 1.16 -6.97
C LEU A 37 -9.25 0.49 -7.29
N GLY A 38 -8.49 0.09 -6.28
CA GLY A 38 -7.22 -0.63 -6.43
C GLY A 38 -7.37 -1.95 -7.17
N PHE A 39 -8.44 -2.71 -6.91
CA PHE A 39 -8.72 -3.95 -7.64
C PHE A 39 -9.12 -3.73 -9.11
N ILE A 40 -9.90 -2.69 -9.40
CA ILE A 40 -10.30 -2.36 -10.77
C ILE A 40 -9.08 -1.94 -11.61
N LEU A 41 -8.15 -1.22 -10.98
CA LEU A 41 -6.97 -0.64 -11.64
C LEU A 41 -5.67 -1.42 -11.38
N VAL A 42 -5.78 -2.66 -10.93
CA VAL A 42 -4.63 -3.50 -10.59
C VAL A 42 -3.67 -3.64 -11.77
N GLY A 43 -2.40 -3.30 -11.56
CA GLY A 43 -1.34 -3.37 -12.58
C GLY A 43 -1.49 -2.42 -13.78
N THR A 44 -2.44 -1.49 -13.74
CA THR A 44 -2.55 -0.42 -14.76
C THR A 44 -1.46 0.64 -14.60
N ALA A 45 -0.92 0.78 -13.37
CA ALA A 45 0.02 1.82 -12.97
C ALA A 45 -0.44 3.23 -13.35
N ASP A 46 -1.73 3.50 -13.10
CA ASP A 46 -2.34 4.81 -13.26
C ASP A 46 -1.96 5.72 -12.08
N HIS A 47 -1.04 6.65 -12.35
CA HIS A 47 -0.51 7.57 -11.35
C HIS A 47 -1.55 8.60 -10.89
N ASP A 48 -2.45 9.02 -11.77
CA ASP A 48 -3.42 10.07 -11.46
C ASP A 48 -4.40 9.59 -10.39
N VAL A 49 -4.93 8.36 -10.55
CA VAL A 49 -5.83 7.75 -9.57
C VAL A 49 -5.10 7.49 -8.25
N ALA A 50 -3.87 6.96 -8.30
CA ALA A 50 -3.10 6.65 -7.12
C ALA A 50 -2.72 7.90 -6.31
N MET A 51 -2.34 8.98 -6.98
CA MET A 51 -2.03 10.27 -6.33
C MET A 51 -3.25 10.90 -5.67
N GLU A 52 -4.42 10.81 -6.31
CA GLU A 52 -5.66 11.31 -5.73
C GLU A 52 -6.06 10.53 -4.46
N MET A 53 -5.90 9.21 -4.48
CA MET A 53 -6.09 8.37 -3.29
C MET A 53 -5.05 8.68 -2.19
N LEU A 54 -3.80 8.96 -2.57
CA LEU A 54 -2.76 9.38 -1.63
C LEU A 54 -3.09 10.73 -0.99
N HIS A 55 -3.58 11.71 -1.75
CA HIS A 55 -4.01 12.99 -1.18
C HIS A 55 -5.11 12.80 -0.13
N VAL A 56 -6.08 11.90 -0.37
CA VAL A 56 -7.09 11.58 0.66
C VAL A 56 -6.46 11.02 1.94
N LEU A 57 -5.38 10.23 1.84
CA LEU A 57 -4.63 9.77 3.01
C LEU A 57 -3.83 10.90 3.68
N MET A 58 -3.29 11.84 2.91
CA MET A 58 -2.53 12.99 3.44
C MET A 58 -3.41 14.00 4.17
N GLU A 59 -4.68 14.12 3.79
CA GLU A 59 -5.67 14.94 4.50
C GLU A 59 -6.06 14.36 5.87
N LYS A 60 -5.71 13.09 6.13
CA LYS A 60 -6.06 12.40 7.38
C LYS A 60 -5.03 12.61 8.47
N SER A 61 -5.52 12.73 9.70
CA SER A 61 -4.67 12.88 10.88
C SER A 61 -3.94 11.58 11.23
N ALA A 62 -2.80 11.67 11.93
CA ALA A 62 -2.02 10.50 12.36
C ALA A 62 -2.83 9.50 13.22
N THR A 63 -3.83 9.99 13.96
CA THR A 63 -4.72 9.17 14.78
C THR A 63 -5.70 8.38 13.90
N GLU A 64 -6.22 8.99 12.82
CA GLU A 64 -7.10 8.32 11.86
C GLU A 64 -6.35 7.31 10.99
N LEU A 65 -5.06 7.55 10.71
CA LEU A 65 -4.20 6.63 9.94
C LEU A 65 -3.93 5.30 10.68
N GLN A 66 -4.15 5.23 11.99
CA GLN A 66 -4.05 3.97 12.73
C GLN A 66 -5.27 3.05 12.55
N ASP A 67 -6.36 3.58 12.03
CA ASP A 67 -7.59 2.83 11.82
C ASP A 67 -7.39 1.75 10.71
N PRO A 68 -7.91 0.52 10.90
CA PRO A 68 -7.83 -0.52 9.88
C PRO A 68 -8.40 -0.11 8.53
N ASN A 69 -9.35 0.84 8.49
CA ASN A 69 -9.95 1.32 7.25
C ASN A 69 -8.95 2.02 6.33
N MET A 70 -7.97 2.73 6.90
CA MET A 70 -6.92 3.40 6.12
C MET A 70 -5.93 2.41 5.51
N ARG A 71 -5.76 1.24 6.13
CA ARG A 71 -4.92 0.16 5.58
C ARG A 71 -5.53 -0.43 4.30
N PHE A 72 -6.85 -0.49 4.19
CA PHE A 72 -7.52 -0.92 2.95
C PHE A 72 -7.29 0.08 1.82
N LEU A 73 -7.33 1.38 2.12
CA LEU A 73 -7.03 2.43 1.14
C LEU A 73 -5.57 2.36 0.67
N ALA A 74 -4.62 2.22 1.60
CA ALA A 74 -3.19 2.04 1.29
C ALA A 74 -2.92 0.77 0.46
N LEU A 75 -3.59 -0.34 0.77
CA LEU A 75 -3.50 -1.57 -0.03
C LEU A 75 -4.04 -1.35 -1.43
N GLY A 76 -5.17 -0.64 -1.57
CA GLY A 76 -5.72 -0.26 -2.88
C GLY A 76 -4.70 0.46 -3.74
N ILE A 77 -3.97 1.42 -3.16
CA ILE A 77 -2.90 2.15 -3.84
C ILE A 77 -1.76 1.23 -4.27
N ALA A 78 -1.29 0.33 -3.40
CA ALA A 78 -0.22 -0.61 -3.73
C ALA A 78 -0.60 -1.57 -4.88
N LEU A 79 -1.87 -1.99 -4.93
CA LEU A 79 -2.37 -2.87 -6.00
C LEU A 79 -2.34 -2.21 -7.39
N ILE A 80 -2.54 -0.89 -7.49
CA ILE A 80 -2.46 -0.17 -8.76
C ILE A 80 -1.08 -0.34 -9.42
N PHE A 81 -0.02 -0.42 -8.61
CA PHE A 81 1.36 -0.59 -9.05
C PHE A 81 1.84 -2.04 -9.14
N LEU A 82 0.95 -3.03 -9.01
CA LEU A 82 1.31 -4.45 -9.09
C LEU A 82 2.01 -4.76 -10.43
N GLY A 83 3.26 -5.24 -10.36
CA GLY A 83 4.06 -5.59 -11.54
C GLY A 83 4.64 -4.40 -12.33
N ALA A 84 4.52 -3.17 -11.82
CA ALA A 84 5.01 -1.95 -12.47
C ALA A 84 6.24 -1.37 -11.74
N GLN A 85 7.40 -1.99 -11.94
CA GLN A 85 8.65 -1.67 -11.24
C GLN A 85 9.14 -0.22 -11.45
N GLU A 86 9.20 0.26 -12.69
CA GLU A 86 9.76 1.59 -12.97
C GLU A 86 8.85 2.72 -12.44
N LYS A 87 7.53 2.52 -12.50
CA LYS A 87 6.55 3.53 -12.10
C LYS A 87 6.33 3.57 -10.59
N SER A 88 6.67 2.49 -9.88
CA SER A 88 6.48 2.42 -8.44
C SER A 88 7.55 3.20 -7.67
N GLU A 89 8.80 3.28 -8.17
CA GLU A 89 9.88 3.97 -7.43
C GLU A 89 9.55 5.44 -7.14
N VAL A 90 9.00 6.14 -8.13
CA VAL A 90 8.55 7.54 -7.98
C VAL A 90 7.41 7.64 -6.96
N PHE A 91 6.49 6.67 -6.97
CA PHE A 91 5.33 6.67 -6.11
C PHE A 91 5.68 6.29 -4.65
N VAL A 92 6.65 5.39 -4.46
CA VAL A 92 7.19 5.00 -3.15
C VAL A 92 7.70 6.22 -2.37
N GLU A 93 8.35 7.16 -3.06
CA GLU A 93 8.83 8.39 -2.42
C GLU A 93 7.66 9.32 -2.04
N SER A 94 6.60 9.33 -2.85
CA SER A 94 5.39 10.13 -2.57
C SER A 94 4.65 9.61 -1.32
N VAL A 95 4.48 8.30 -1.17
CA VAL A 95 3.83 7.72 0.02
C VAL A 95 4.66 7.86 1.30
N ARG A 96 5.98 8.11 1.17
CA ARG A 96 6.85 8.37 2.32
C ARG A 96 6.59 9.73 2.98
N ALA A 97 5.88 10.64 2.31
CA ALA A 97 5.44 11.90 2.88
C ALA A 97 4.33 11.74 3.94
N LEU A 98 3.74 10.55 4.07
CA LEU A 98 2.75 10.25 5.10
C LEU A 98 3.39 10.16 6.50
N ALA A 99 2.58 10.36 7.54
CA ALA A 99 3.03 10.26 8.93
C ALA A 99 3.57 8.84 9.26
N GLU A 100 4.70 8.78 9.96
CA GLU A 100 5.26 7.52 10.47
C GLU A 100 4.42 6.98 11.65
N PRO A 101 4.24 5.65 11.79
CA PRO A 101 4.85 4.55 11.03
C PRO A 101 4.11 4.15 9.73
N PHE A 102 3.03 4.85 9.39
CA PHE A 102 2.15 4.48 8.27
C PHE A 102 2.84 4.66 6.92
N GLY A 103 3.58 5.75 6.71
CA GLY A 103 4.34 5.99 5.46
C GLY A 103 5.36 4.88 5.15
N SER A 104 6.12 4.43 6.15
CA SER A 104 7.06 3.30 5.99
C SER A 104 6.33 1.98 5.68
N MET A 105 5.16 1.75 6.28
CA MET A 105 4.32 0.58 5.97
C MET A 105 3.83 0.60 4.51
N VAL A 106 3.27 1.72 4.05
CA VAL A 106 2.71 1.84 2.68
C VAL A 106 3.81 1.79 1.63
N SER A 107 4.94 2.46 1.86
CA SER A 107 6.10 2.40 0.95
C SER A 107 6.58 0.96 0.75
N THR A 108 6.73 0.20 1.83
CA THR A 108 7.09 -1.23 1.75
C THR A 108 6.02 -2.02 1.00
N LEU A 109 4.74 -1.73 1.21
CA LEU A 109 3.62 -2.40 0.54
C LEU A 109 3.64 -2.18 -0.98
N VAL A 110 3.83 -0.93 -1.42
CA VAL A 110 3.95 -0.56 -2.83
C VAL A 110 5.17 -1.23 -3.46
N ASP A 111 6.30 -1.24 -2.75
CA ASP A 111 7.55 -1.85 -3.21
C ASP A 111 7.38 -3.38 -3.42
N VAL A 112 6.75 -4.06 -2.46
CA VAL A 112 6.44 -5.49 -2.58
C VAL A 112 5.49 -5.77 -3.75
N CYS A 113 4.44 -4.97 -3.92
CA CYS A 113 3.50 -5.13 -5.03
C CYS A 113 4.18 -4.87 -6.39
N ALA A 114 5.02 -3.85 -6.51
CA ALA A 114 5.70 -3.57 -7.77
C ALA A 114 6.67 -4.66 -8.20
N HIS A 115 7.33 -5.31 -7.23
CA HIS A 115 8.28 -6.39 -7.48
C HIS A 115 7.66 -7.80 -7.41
N ALA A 116 6.35 -7.91 -7.17
CA ALA A 116 5.65 -9.19 -7.14
C ALA A 116 5.78 -9.92 -8.49
N GLY A 117 6.25 -11.17 -8.47
CA GLY A 117 6.40 -12.01 -9.67
C GLY A 117 7.67 -11.77 -10.50
N THR A 118 8.55 -10.85 -10.09
CA THR A 118 9.72 -10.43 -10.90
C THR A 118 10.99 -11.23 -10.62
N GLY A 119 10.98 -12.12 -9.61
CA GLY A 119 12.14 -12.95 -9.25
C GLY A 119 13.36 -12.16 -8.77
N ASN A 120 13.21 -10.87 -8.45
CA ASN A 120 14.32 -10.00 -8.09
C ASN A 120 14.88 -10.33 -6.69
N VAL A 121 15.99 -11.08 -6.66
CA VAL A 121 16.65 -11.55 -5.44
C VAL A 121 17.09 -10.41 -4.52
N LEU A 122 17.46 -9.24 -5.06
CA LEU A 122 17.90 -8.09 -4.26
C LEU A 122 16.78 -7.53 -3.38
N LYS A 123 15.53 -7.53 -3.87
CA LYS A 123 14.38 -7.09 -3.10
C LYS A 123 13.94 -8.15 -2.08
N ILE A 124 14.00 -9.43 -2.46
CA ILE A 124 13.76 -10.54 -1.52
C ILE A 124 14.77 -10.52 -0.37
N GLN A 125 16.05 -10.27 -0.64
CA GLN A 125 17.08 -10.11 0.39
C GLN A 125 16.84 -8.89 1.27
N LYS A 126 16.43 -7.74 0.71
CA LYS A 126 16.06 -6.56 1.51
C LYS A 126 14.87 -6.84 2.43
N LEU A 127 13.83 -7.50 1.94
CA LEU A 127 12.67 -7.87 2.75
C LEU A 127 13.07 -8.84 3.87
N LEU A 128 13.88 -9.85 3.56
CA LEU A 128 14.44 -10.76 4.55
C LEU A 128 15.35 -10.04 5.55
N HIS A 129 16.11 -9.03 5.12
CA HIS A 129 16.93 -8.22 5.99
C HIS A 129 16.08 -7.39 6.95
N ILE A 130 15.03 -6.72 6.45
CA ILE A 130 14.05 -5.99 7.27
C ILE A 130 13.38 -6.94 8.28
N CYS A 131 13.03 -8.17 7.86
CA CYS A 131 12.49 -9.18 8.77
C CYS A 131 13.53 -9.82 9.71
N SER A 132 14.82 -9.71 9.40
CA SER A 132 15.93 -10.27 10.19
C SER A 132 16.55 -9.24 11.14
N GLU A 133 16.41 -7.95 10.86
CA GLU A 133 16.65 -6.90 11.84
C GLU A 133 15.67 -7.14 13.00
N HIS A 134 16.24 -7.50 14.15
CA HIS A 134 15.47 -7.61 15.37
C HIS A 134 14.88 -6.24 15.66
N TYR A 135 13.59 -6.07 15.39
CA TYR A 135 12.81 -5.05 16.09
C TYR A 135 12.81 -5.48 17.55
N GLU A 136 13.75 -4.99 18.37
CA GLU A 136 13.68 -5.15 19.81
C GLU A 136 12.38 -4.46 20.26
N PRO A 137 11.33 -5.23 20.59
CA PRO A 137 10.13 -4.62 21.11
C PRO A 137 10.51 -4.17 22.51
N LYS A 138 10.28 -2.90 22.85
CA LYS A 138 10.04 -2.55 24.25
C LYS A 138 8.76 -3.30 24.68
N GLU A 139 8.99 -4.51 25.19
CA GLU A 139 8.12 -5.45 25.92
C GLU A 139 6.68 -5.62 25.40
N ALA A 140 6.25 -6.78 24.89
CA ALA A 140 6.12 -8.00 25.67
C ALA A 140 6.13 -9.29 24.81
N LYS A 141 6.82 -10.27 25.37
CA LYS A 141 6.99 -11.69 25.03
C LYS A 141 5.83 -12.37 24.27
N LYS A 142 6.12 -12.86 23.06
CA LYS A 142 5.82 -14.24 22.61
C LYS A 142 6.76 -14.63 21.48
N LYS A 143 7.65 -15.58 21.79
CA LYS A 143 8.63 -16.18 20.87
C LYS A 143 7.88 -16.94 19.76
N VAL A 144 8.05 -16.54 18.50
CA VAL A 144 7.93 -17.44 17.35
C VAL A 144 9.24 -17.35 16.59
N VAL A 145 10.09 -18.34 16.82
CA VAL A 145 11.37 -18.53 16.15
C VAL A 145 11.06 -18.87 14.69
N ILE A 146 11.38 -17.98 13.75
CA ILE A 146 11.35 -18.30 12.31
C ILE A 146 12.76 -18.75 11.93
N PRO A 147 12.97 -20.04 11.61
CA PRO A 147 14.29 -20.61 11.37
C PRO A 147 14.67 -20.41 9.90
N VAL A 148 15.12 -19.20 9.52
CA VAL A 148 15.69 -18.98 8.17
C VAL A 148 17.22 -18.81 8.22
N VAL A 149 17.80 -18.49 9.39
CA VAL A 149 19.24 -18.23 9.52
C VAL A 149 20.08 -19.49 9.78
N LEU A 150 19.47 -20.64 10.12
CA LEU A 150 20.23 -21.85 10.50
C LEU A 150 20.69 -22.74 9.32
N ILE A 151 20.29 -22.47 8.08
CA ILE A 151 20.62 -23.35 6.93
C ILE A 151 21.93 -22.95 6.21
N SER A 152 22.42 -21.72 6.34
CA SER A 152 23.67 -21.27 5.65
C SER A 152 24.98 -21.50 6.41
N ARG A 153 24.97 -22.20 7.56
CA ARG A 153 26.19 -22.48 8.36
C ARG A 153 26.59 -23.97 8.39
N LEU A 154 25.99 -24.80 7.53
CA LEU A 154 26.29 -26.24 7.41
C LEU A 154 26.44 -26.63 5.92
N GLN A 155 27.49 -26.13 5.27
CA GLN A 155 28.23 -26.80 4.20
C GLN A 155 29.61 -26.17 4.04
#